data_AF-A0A945VSE1-F1
#
_entry.id   AF-A0A945VSE1-F1
#
_cell.length_a   1.000
_cell.length_b   1.000
_cell.length_c   1.000
_cell.angle_alpha   90.00
_cell.angle_beta   90.00
_cell.angle_gamma   90.00
#
_symmetry.space_group_name_H-M   'P 1'
#
loop_
_entity.id
_entity.type
_entity.pdbx_description
1 polymer ?
#
loop_
_entity_poly.entity_id
_entity_poly.type
_entity_poly.pdbx_seq_one_letter_code
_entity_poly.pdbx_strand_id
1 'polypeptide(L)'
;MPDINIILVLIVVVAAMFFFISGKLRIDLTALCVLVALIVLGLINTNQALYGFASSATAIITAMFVLSAGLVRTGLVEWLARHIDR
;
A
#
# COMPACT_ATOMS: atom_id res chain seq x y z
N MET A 1 -24.25 -9.75 19.31
CA MET A 1 -24.34 -10.37 17.97
C MET A 1 -23.34 -9.64 17.09
N PRO A 2 -22.45 -10.33 16.37
CA PRO A 2 -21.48 -9.65 15.51
C PRO A 2 -22.22 -8.82 14.46
N ASP A 3 -21.78 -7.58 14.25
CA ASP A 3 -22.35 -6.70 13.24
C ASP A 3 -22.09 -7.28 11.85
N ILE A 4 -23.12 -7.30 11.00
CA ILE A 4 -23.04 -7.84 9.62
C ILE A 4 -21.86 -7.24 8.83
N ASN A 5 -21.51 -5.99 9.11
CA ASN A 5 -20.39 -5.28 8.50
C ASN A 5 -19.04 -5.92 8.80
N ILE A 6 -18.84 -6.42 10.03
CA ILE A 6 -17.58 -7.09 10.44
C ILE A 6 -17.39 -8.37 9.62
N ILE A 7 -18.47 -9.14 9.44
CA ILE A 7 -18.44 -10.38 8.66
C ILE A 7 -18.11 -10.08 7.19
N LEU A 8 -18.72 -9.05 6.61
CA LEU A 8 -18.44 -8.63 5.23
C LEU A 8 -17.00 -8.17 5.03
N VAL A 9 -16.46 -7.35 5.94
CA VAL A 9 -15.06 -6.92 5.90
C VAL A 9 -14.12 -8.12 6.00
N LEU A 10 -14.40 -9.06 6.90
CA LEU A 10 -13.58 -10.28 7.05
C LEU A 10 -13.54 -11.10 5.75
N ILE A 11 -14.70 -11.26 5.07
CA ILE A 11 -14.78 -11.94 3.78
C ILE A 11 -13.90 -11.23 2.74
N VAL A 12 -13.97 -9.90 2.66
CA VAL A 12 -13.15 -9.11 1.72
C VAL A 12 -11.66 -9.27 2.01
N VAL A 13 -11.25 -9.26 3.28
CA VAL A 13 -9.85 -9.45 3.69
C VAL A 13 -9.34 -10.84 3.33
N VAL A 14 -10.12 -11.89 3.59
CA VAL A 14 -9.75 -13.27 3.24
C VAL A 14 -9.64 -13.43 1.72
N ALA A 15 -10.57 -12.86 0.96
CA ALA A 15 -10.53 -12.86 -0.50
C ALA A 15 -9.28 -12.11 -1.03
N ALA A 16 -8.97 -10.94 -0.46
CA ALA A 16 -7.77 -10.17 -0.80
C ALA A 16 -6.49 -10.98 -0.56
N MET A 17 -6.41 -11.63 0.60
CA MET A 17 -5.26 -12.46 0.99
C MET A 17 -5.10 -13.68 0.06
N PHE A 18 -6.21 -14.30 -0.34
CA PHE A 18 -6.21 -15.39 -1.32
C PHE A 18 -5.67 -14.94 -2.67
N PHE A 19 -6.14 -13.79 -3.19
CA PHE A 19 -5.64 -13.23 -4.44
C PHE A 19 -4.17 -12.81 -4.37
N PHE A 20 -3.76 -12.28 -3.22
CA PHE A 20 -2.38 -11.89 -2.95
C PHE A 20 -1.44 -13.09 -2.97
N ILE A 21 -1.76 -14.14 -2.21
CA ILE A 21 -0.92 -15.35 -2.11
C ILE A 21 -0.94 -16.15 -3.41
N SER A 22 -2.08 -16.22 -4.10
CA SER A 22 -2.17 -16.94 -5.37
C SER A 22 -1.30 -16.33 -6.47
N GLY A 23 -0.85 -15.07 -6.34
CA GLY A 23 0.01 -14.38 -7.29
C GLY A 23 -0.57 -14.21 -8.71
N LYS A 24 -1.83 -14.60 -8.92
CA LYS A 24 -2.49 -14.57 -10.24
C LYS A 24 -2.85 -13.16 -10.69
N LEU A 25 -3.06 -12.26 -9.74
CA LEU A 25 -3.35 -10.85 -9.99
C LEU A 25 -2.20 -9.99 -9.49
N ARG A 26 -1.86 -8.97 -10.28
CA ARG A 26 -0.93 -7.92 -9.84
C ARG A 26 -1.45 -7.31 -8.54
N ILE A 27 -0.54 -7.06 -7.63
CA ILE A 27 -0.85 -6.50 -6.30
C ILE A 27 -1.66 -5.20 -6.38
N ASP A 28 -1.34 -4.36 -7.37
CA ASP A 28 -2.05 -3.12 -7.65
C ASP A 28 -3.53 -3.35 -8.02
N LEU A 29 -3.79 -4.40 -8.83
CA LEU A 29 -5.14 -4.76 -9.25
C LEU A 29 -5.94 -5.35 -8.07
N THR A 30 -5.31 -6.19 -7.25
CA THR A 30 -5.95 -6.72 -6.04
C THR A 30 -6.33 -5.58 -5.09
N ALA A 31 -5.44 -4.62 -4.88
CA ALA A 31 -5.72 -3.45 -4.05
C ALA A 31 -6.89 -2.61 -4.60
N LEU A 32 -6.93 -2.37 -5.91
CA LEU A 32 -8.04 -1.66 -6.56
C LEU A 32 -9.37 -2.41 -6.43
N CYS A 33 -9.37 -3.74 -6.64
CA CYS A 33 -10.55 -4.59 -6.47
C CYS A 33 -11.08 -4.54 -5.04
N VAL A 34 -10.20 -4.58 -4.04
CA VAL A 34 -10.60 -4.46 -2.62
C VAL A 34 -11.22 -3.09 -2.36
N LEU A 35 -10.61 -2.02 -2.84
CA LEU A 35 -11.14 -0.67 -2.70
C LEU A 35 -12.55 -0.53 -3.30
N VAL A 36 -12.73 -1.02 -4.54
CA VAL A 36 -14.02 -1.02 -5.24
C VAL A 36 -15.04 -1.87 -4.50
N ALA A 37 -14.66 -3.07 -4.04
CA ALA A 37 -15.54 -3.94 -3.28
C ALA A 37 -16.05 -3.24 -2.00
N LEU A 38 -15.16 -2.62 -1.21
CA LEU A 38 -15.55 -1.93 0.01
C LEU A 38 -16.54 -0.77 -0.24
N ILE A 39 -16.39 -0.03 -1.35
CA ILE A 39 -17.32 1.05 -1.74
C ILE A 39 -18.66 0.47 -2.21
N VAL A 40 -18.65 -0.55 -3.09
CA VAL A 40 -19.87 -1.15 -3.65
C VAL A 40 -20.69 -1.87 -2.57
N LEU A 41 -20.04 -2.51 -1.60
CA LEU A 41 -20.70 -3.11 -0.43
C LEU A 41 -21.20 -2.04 0.58
N GLY A 42 -20.93 -0.76 0.36
CA GLY A 42 -21.34 0.33 1.26
C GLY A 42 -20.63 0.30 2.62
N LEU A 43 -19.49 -0.39 2.72
CA LEU A 43 -18.73 -0.52 3.96
C LEU A 43 -17.92 0.75 4.28
N ILE A 44 -17.53 1.48 3.23
CA ILE A 44 -16.84 2.78 3.34
C ILE A 44 -17.37 3.76 2.29
N ASN A 45 -17.31 5.05 2.60
CA ASN A 45 -17.62 6.13 1.65
C ASN A 45 -16.46 6.41 0.70
N THR A 46 -16.71 7.06 -0.45
CA THR A 46 -15.68 7.46 -1.42
C THR A 46 -14.59 8.34 -0.79
N ASN A 47 -14.96 9.23 0.13
CA ASN A 47 -13.98 10.05 0.86
C ASN A 47 -13.11 9.18 1.79
N GLN A 48 -13.67 8.13 2.38
CA GLN A 48 -12.95 7.22 3.27
C GLN A 48 -12.00 6.31 2.51
N ALA A 49 -12.36 5.90 1.30
CA ALA A 49 -11.49 5.13 0.40
C ALA A 49 -10.16 5.85 0.12
N LEU A 50 -10.17 7.18 0.03
CA LEU A 50 -8.96 7.97 -0.22
C LEU A 50 -8.06 8.12 1.02
N TYR A 51 -8.57 7.92 2.23
CA TYR A 51 -7.76 8.04 3.46
C TYR A 51 -6.62 7.01 3.52
N GLY A 52 -6.76 5.85 2.89
CA GLY A 52 -5.68 4.86 2.80
C GLY A 52 -4.44 5.39 2.07
N PHE A 53 -4.64 6.25 1.07
CA PHE A 53 -3.54 6.87 0.32
C PHE A 53 -2.88 8.03 1.09
N ALA A 54 -3.66 8.75 1.91
CA ALA A 54 -3.17 9.84 2.76
C ALA A 54 -2.57 9.35 4.10
N SER A 55 -2.30 8.05 4.25
CA SER A 55 -1.75 7.51 5.49
C SER A 55 -0.31 7.98 5.70
N SER A 56 0.07 8.22 6.96
CA SER A 56 1.45 8.59 7.33
C SER A 56 2.46 7.56 6.81
N ALA A 57 2.12 6.26 6.87
CA ALA A 57 2.96 5.19 6.34
C ALA A 57 3.20 5.34 4.83
N THR A 58 2.16 5.60 4.04
CA THR A 58 2.27 5.81 2.58
C THR A 58 3.14 7.04 2.26
N ALA A 59 2.96 8.12 3.02
CA ALA A 59 3.75 9.33 2.86
C ALA A 59 5.24 9.10 3.17
N ILE A 60 5.57 8.35 4.22
CA ILE A 60 6.94 7.98 4.58
C ILE A 60 7.62 7.18 3.46
N ILE A 61 6.94 6.17 2.92
CA ILE A 61 7.50 5.34 1.83
C ILE A 61 7.77 6.22 0.59
N THR A 62 6.84 7.11 0.25
CA THR A 62 7.01 8.05 -0.87
C THR A 62 8.21 8.98 -0.63
N ALA A 63 8.34 9.53 0.57
CA ALA A 63 9.49 10.36 0.94
C ALA A 63 10.81 9.59 0.88
N MET A 64 10.83 8.32 1.31
CA MET A 64 12.00 7.46 1.23
C MET A 64 12.43 7.20 -0.22
N PHE A 65 11.48 7.01 -1.14
CA PHE A 65 11.80 6.91 -2.57
C PHE A 65 12.40 8.21 -3.12
N VAL A 66 11.83 9.36 -2.77
CA VAL A 66 12.38 10.68 -3.17
C VAL A 66 13.77 10.90 -2.60
N LEU A 67 13.98 10.59 -1.31
CA LEU A 67 15.27 10.70 -0.64
C LEU A 67 16.32 9.79 -1.27
N SER A 68 15.97 8.52 -1.53
CA SER A 68 16.85 7.57 -2.23
C SER A 68 17.27 8.09 -3.60
N ALA A 69 16.32 8.58 -4.40
CA ALA A 69 16.61 9.17 -5.70
C ALA A 69 17.50 10.43 -5.60
N GLY A 70 17.25 11.29 -4.61
CA GLY A 70 18.08 12.47 -4.34
C GLY A 70 19.52 12.12 -3.96
N LEU A 71 19.70 11.08 -3.14
CA LEU A 71 21.02 10.61 -2.70
C LEU A 71 21.85 10.09 -3.88
N VAL A 72 21.24 9.28 -4.75
CA VAL A 72 21.90 8.76 -5.96
C VAL A 72 22.22 9.90 -6.93
N ARG A 73 21.28 10.83 -7.14
CA ARG A 73 21.49 11.95 -8.07
C ARG A 73 22.61 12.90 -7.64
N THR A 74 22.82 13.06 -6.35
CA THR A 74 23.87 13.94 -5.78
C THR A 74 25.24 13.27 -5.72
N GLY A 75 25.34 11.98 -6.01
CA GLY A 75 26.60 11.24 -5.92
C GLY A 75 27.04 10.94 -4.48
N LEU A 76 26.17 11.18 -3.49
CA LEU A 76 26.50 10.99 -2.07
C LEU A 76 26.68 9.51 -1.75
N VAL A 77 25.90 8.63 -2.40
CA VAL A 77 26.01 7.17 -2.25
C VAL A 77 27.40 6.71 -2.69
N GLU A 78 27.87 7.19 -3.83
CA GLU A 78 29.20 6.88 -4.38
C GLU A 78 30.32 7.49 -3.53
N TRP A 79 30.10 8.68 -2.95
CA TRP A 79 31.07 9.32 -2.04
C TRP A 79 31.24 8.51 -0.74
N LEU A 80 30.13 8.05 -0.15
CA LEU A 80 30.14 7.21 1.05
C LEU A 80 30.77 5.84 0.77
N ALA A 81 30.41 5.19 -0.34
CA ALA A 81 30.97 3.89 -0.72
C ALA A 81 32.51 3.93 -0.81
N ARG A 82 33.07 4.97 -1.46
CA ARG A 82 34.54 5.13 -1.55
C ARG A 82 35.23 5.41 -0.22
N HIS A 83 34.54 5.97 0.77
CA HIS A 83 35.10 6.22 2.10
C HIS A 83 35.06 4.98 3.00
N ILE A 84 34.10 4.08 2.78
CA ILE A 84 33.98 2.83 3.53
C ILE A 84 34.98 1.78 3.04
N ASP A 85 35.32 1.78 1.75
CA ASP A 85 36.31 0.86 1.15
C ASP A 85 37.77 1.20 1.49
N ARG A 86 38.04 2.23 2.32
CA ARG A 86 39.38 2.61 2.81
C ARG A 86 39.54 2.29 4.29
#